data_AF-A0A1Q6YWR1-F1
#
_entry.id   AF-A0A1Q6YWR1-F1
#
_cell.length_a   1.000
_cell.length_b   1.000
_cell.length_c   1.000
_cell.angle_alpha   90.00
_cell.angle_beta   90.00
_cell.angle_gamma   90.00
#
_symmetry.space_group_name_H-M   'P 1'
#
loop_
_entity.id
_entity.type
_entity.pdbx_description
1 polymer ?
#
loop_
_entity_poly.entity_id
_entity_poly.type
_entity_poly.pdbx_seq_one_letter_code
_entity_poly.pdbx_strand_id
1 'polypeptide(L)'
;MNSTARFVIKSVAWIGVFMLIIVVFHIGGSTIALHVGQFSPLCGAFIGGFLALISAILPAQRKEATEPWLRNERLAWALIGFGVIMWGFGDCIWRYYMSIGQSPFPSLADIGYFSFPLLVFAGLLLQPPSGAGRKRLLILLDSLISMGSILAIAWYLLLGSLAQAPGEANLAKFLGLYYPITDTALLSCVMFLLLRGQGRAYQATARRVSLLVIGLGLCFFVFSDFLFNIQQNAGTYVEATWVDLGWPFGMMTIGVAALLRRFLPVTPKEVIEQRVKYQAEQVSFGLPQYLPYMLLSFLFFVLSLNVLSSDSNQLAIRPVLLLATLGVVGLVVIRQVLTLLDNARLTRQQAESLEDLQVANQRIEEQSRIMAIHNAELEHGIEHLKDVQASLANGNVRARARLTSGALLPLAASLNLMAERLIRLWQTSLHAQYLVTALGDLCNALDNHWKGERLVIPDSCRELIEIHRLLRSMRIDTLSAGYQTVTQPLTNKPLTQPVTPRPATHLFSSQLEGTPQASSNVPRSPFTAPVQTNQPKRDGMKKEEDRSL
;
A
#
# COMPACT_ATOMS: atom_id res chain seq x y z
N MET A 1 8.48 -23.78 -9.03
CA MET A 1 7.73 -25.05 -9.13
C MET A 1 8.68 -26.13 -9.61
N ASN A 2 8.72 -27.27 -8.92
CA ASN A 2 9.69 -28.34 -9.17
C ASN A 2 9.47 -28.98 -10.56
N SER A 3 10.52 -29.60 -11.13
CA SER A 3 10.45 -30.26 -12.46
C SER A 3 9.38 -31.37 -12.50
N THR A 4 9.25 -32.13 -11.42
CA THR A 4 8.26 -33.20 -11.26
C THR A 4 6.83 -32.70 -11.35
N ALA A 5 6.47 -31.65 -10.61
CA ALA A 5 5.13 -31.06 -10.66
C ALA A 5 4.78 -30.52 -12.06
N ARG A 6 5.74 -29.90 -12.76
CA ARG A 6 5.55 -29.47 -14.17
C ARG A 6 5.33 -30.66 -15.10
N PHE A 7 6.09 -31.74 -14.91
CA PHE A 7 5.93 -32.95 -15.70
C PHE A 7 4.53 -33.56 -15.49
N VAL A 8 4.08 -33.71 -14.24
CA VAL A 8 2.74 -34.23 -13.91
C VAL A 8 1.64 -33.39 -14.55
N ILE A 9 1.69 -32.06 -14.46
CA ILE A 9 0.68 -31.18 -15.10
C ILE A 9 0.66 -31.38 -16.61
N LYS A 10 1.83 -31.46 -17.25
CA LYS A 10 1.93 -31.73 -18.70
C LYS A 10 1.37 -33.11 -19.05
N SER A 11 1.65 -34.14 -18.27
CA SER A 11 1.12 -35.49 -18.48
C SER A 11 -0.40 -35.52 -18.37
N VAL A 12 -0.99 -34.88 -17.34
CA VAL A 12 -2.44 -34.78 -17.19
C VAL A 12 -3.07 -34.03 -18.38
N ALA A 13 -2.45 -32.92 -18.81
CA ALA A 13 -2.92 -32.18 -19.98
C ALA A 13 -2.85 -33.03 -21.26
N TRP A 14 -1.76 -33.77 -21.49
CA TRP A 14 -1.64 -34.68 -22.62
C TRP A 14 -2.68 -35.79 -22.59
N ILE A 15 -2.93 -36.42 -21.43
CA ILE A 15 -4.00 -37.41 -21.26
C ILE A 15 -5.35 -36.82 -21.67
N GLY A 16 -5.67 -35.62 -21.19
CA GLY A 16 -6.92 -34.95 -21.56
C GLY A 16 -7.02 -34.63 -23.06
N VAL A 17 -5.93 -34.19 -23.68
CA VAL A 17 -5.86 -33.96 -25.13
C VAL A 17 -6.04 -35.25 -25.92
N PHE A 18 -5.41 -36.36 -25.51
CA PHE A 18 -5.60 -37.66 -26.15
C PHE A 18 -7.04 -38.15 -26.02
N MET A 19 -7.67 -38.02 -24.85
CA MET A 19 -9.09 -38.34 -24.65
C MET A 19 -9.98 -37.53 -25.59
N LEU A 20 -9.76 -36.21 -25.67
CA LEU A 20 -10.50 -35.32 -26.57
C LEU A 20 -10.36 -35.75 -28.02
N ILE A 21 -9.12 -35.98 -28.47
CA ILE A 21 -8.84 -36.32 -29.86
C ILE A 21 -9.48 -37.66 -30.23
N ILE A 22 -9.35 -38.68 -29.37
CA ILE A 22 -9.88 -40.01 -29.63
C ILE A 22 -11.41 -39.98 -29.69
N VAL A 23 -12.08 -39.34 -28.72
CA VAL A 23 -13.55 -39.31 -28.63
C VAL A 23 -14.18 -38.43 -29.71
N VAL A 24 -13.62 -37.24 -29.97
CA VAL A 24 -14.21 -36.32 -30.96
C VAL A 24 -13.95 -36.79 -32.39
N PHE A 25 -12.70 -37.14 -32.73
CA PHE A 25 -12.33 -37.52 -34.10
C PHE A 25 -12.44 -39.02 -34.37
N HIS A 26 -12.90 -39.81 -33.38
CA HIS A 26 -13.06 -41.26 -33.49
C HIS A 26 -11.76 -41.98 -33.94
N ILE A 27 -10.61 -41.48 -33.46
CA ILE A 27 -9.29 -42.03 -33.83
C ILE A 27 -9.16 -43.45 -33.26
N GLY A 28 -8.80 -44.40 -34.14
CA GLY A 28 -8.74 -45.83 -33.79
C GLY A 28 -10.05 -46.59 -34.00
N GLY A 29 -11.08 -45.93 -34.57
CA GLY A 29 -12.37 -46.54 -34.87
C GLY A 29 -13.42 -46.27 -33.78
N SER A 30 -14.69 -46.53 -34.13
CA SER A 30 -15.83 -46.24 -33.25
C SER A 30 -15.79 -47.02 -31.94
N THR A 31 -15.27 -48.25 -31.95
CA THR A 31 -15.14 -49.08 -30.75
C THR A 31 -14.14 -48.51 -29.76
N ILE A 32 -12.97 -48.03 -30.21
CA ILE A 32 -11.96 -47.44 -29.34
C ILE A 32 -12.47 -46.11 -28.76
N ALA A 33 -13.08 -45.27 -29.60
CA ALA A 33 -13.68 -44.01 -29.16
C ALA A 33 -14.77 -44.22 -28.09
N LEU A 34 -15.64 -45.22 -28.30
CA LEU A 34 -16.68 -45.60 -27.33
C LEU A 34 -16.08 -46.02 -25.99
N HIS A 35 -15.12 -46.95 -25.98
CA HIS A 35 -14.50 -47.40 -24.72
C HIS A 35 -13.76 -46.27 -24.02
N VAL A 36 -12.99 -45.45 -24.76
CA VAL A 36 -12.30 -44.29 -24.17
C VAL A 36 -13.30 -43.31 -23.58
N GLY A 37 -14.40 -43.01 -24.27
CA GLY A 37 -15.44 -42.14 -23.72
C GLY A 37 -16.09 -42.73 -22.47
N GLN A 38 -16.47 -44.01 -22.48
CA GLN A 38 -17.11 -44.69 -21.35
C GLN A 38 -16.22 -44.77 -20.09
N PHE A 39 -14.92 -44.98 -20.25
CA PHE A 39 -13.98 -45.12 -19.13
C PHE A 39 -13.19 -43.83 -18.83
N SER A 40 -13.35 -42.78 -19.63
CA SER A 40 -12.70 -41.49 -19.37
C SER A 40 -13.10 -40.88 -18.03
N PRO A 41 -14.37 -40.88 -17.58
CA PRO A 41 -14.76 -40.27 -16.31
C PRO A 41 -14.08 -40.97 -15.13
N LEU A 42 -14.03 -42.31 -15.14
CA LEU A 42 -13.30 -43.12 -14.17
C LEU A 42 -11.81 -42.76 -14.11
N CYS A 43 -11.14 -42.67 -15.28
CA CYS A 43 -9.75 -42.22 -15.35
C CYS A 43 -9.57 -40.83 -14.73
N GLY A 44 -10.45 -39.88 -15.08
CA GLY A 44 -10.39 -38.51 -14.58
C GLY A 44 -10.62 -38.41 -13.07
N ALA A 45 -11.53 -39.22 -12.53
CA ALA A 45 -11.82 -39.31 -11.10
C ALA A 45 -10.61 -39.80 -10.31
N PHE A 46 -10.02 -40.93 -10.71
CA PHE A 46 -8.86 -41.46 -9.99
C PHE A 46 -7.62 -40.57 -10.15
N ILE A 47 -7.34 -40.07 -11.36
CA ILE A 47 -6.22 -39.13 -11.58
C ILE A 47 -6.41 -37.87 -10.72
N GLY A 48 -7.57 -37.22 -10.83
CA GLY A 48 -7.89 -35.98 -10.11
C GLY A 48 -7.88 -36.18 -8.59
N GLY A 49 -8.55 -37.22 -8.12
CA GLY A 49 -8.69 -37.56 -6.71
C GLY A 49 -7.37 -37.94 -6.05
N PHE A 50 -6.58 -38.82 -6.68
CA PHE A 50 -5.25 -39.16 -6.16
C PHE A 50 -4.29 -37.98 -6.19
N LEU A 51 -4.29 -37.15 -7.25
CA LEU A 51 -3.48 -35.94 -7.28
C LEU A 51 -3.82 -34.99 -6.13
N ALA A 52 -5.12 -34.80 -5.84
CA ALA A 52 -5.54 -33.97 -4.73
C ALA A 52 -5.13 -34.55 -3.37
N LEU A 53 -5.34 -35.85 -3.16
CA LEU A 53 -5.01 -36.53 -1.91
C LEU A 53 -3.49 -36.57 -1.65
N ILE A 54 -2.70 -36.93 -2.67
CA ILE A 54 -1.23 -36.93 -2.62
C ILE A 54 -0.72 -35.51 -2.31
N SER A 55 -1.28 -34.49 -2.97
CA SER A 55 -0.90 -33.09 -2.72
C SER A 55 -1.18 -32.65 -1.29
N ALA A 56 -2.27 -33.11 -0.67
CA ALA A 56 -2.62 -32.78 0.71
C ALA A 56 -1.74 -33.52 1.75
N ILE A 57 -1.37 -34.77 1.47
CA ILE A 57 -0.60 -35.64 2.38
C ILE A 57 0.90 -35.34 2.31
N LEU A 58 1.46 -35.07 1.12
CA LEU A 58 2.90 -34.88 0.94
C LEU A 58 3.45 -33.72 1.81
N PRO A 59 4.38 -34.01 2.73
CA PRO A 59 4.94 -32.99 3.60
C PRO A 59 5.79 -31.99 2.80
N ALA A 60 5.78 -30.73 3.23
CA ALA A 60 6.71 -29.70 2.73
C ALA A 60 8.12 -30.00 3.22
N GLN A 61 9.05 -30.25 2.29
CA GLN A 61 10.46 -30.39 2.66
C GLN A 61 11.04 -29.01 2.99
N ARG A 62 11.93 -28.92 3.99
CA ARG A 62 12.53 -27.64 4.43
C ARG A 62 13.26 -26.87 3.31
N LYS A 63 13.69 -27.56 2.25
CA LYS A 63 14.36 -26.97 1.07
C LYS A 63 13.39 -26.44 0.01
N GLU A 64 12.12 -26.82 0.07
CA GLU A 64 11.09 -26.37 -0.86
C GLU A 64 10.52 -25.03 -0.40
N ALA A 65 10.86 -23.93 -1.10
CA ALA A 65 10.25 -22.63 -0.90
C ALA A 65 8.79 -22.59 -1.42
N THR A 66 7.91 -23.41 -0.82
CA THR A 66 6.49 -23.56 -1.19
C THR A 66 5.57 -22.87 -0.17
N GLU A 67 4.42 -22.39 -0.65
CA GLU A 67 3.43 -21.70 0.21
C GLU A 67 2.92 -22.61 1.34
N PRO A 68 3.09 -22.22 2.63
CA PRO A 68 2.67 -23.05 3.74
C PRO A 68 1.15 -23.26 3.74
N TRP A 69 0.74 -24.44 4.21
CA TRP A 69 -0.64 -24.74 4.50
C TRP A 69 -1.12 -23.93 5.70
N LEU A 70 -2.32 -23.36 5.62
CA LEU A 70 -2.94 -22.64 6.74
C LEU A 70 -4.01 -23.50 7.43
N ARG A 71 -3.96 -23.62 8.76
CA ARG A 71 -5.04 -24.20 9.59
C ARG A 71 -5.60 -25.51 9.01
N ASN A 72 -6.82 -25.48 8.46
CA ASN A 72 -7.56 -26.64 7.97
C ASN A 72 -7.40 -26.86 6.46
N GLU A 73 -6.52 -26.12 5.79
CA GLU A 73 -6.40 -26.17 4.32
C GLU A 73 -5.94 -27.53 3.82
N ARG A 74 -5.10 -28.26 4.57
CA ARG A 74 -4.75 -29.65 4.21
C ARG A 74 -5.97 -30.56 4.24
N LEU A 75 -6.77 -30.45 5.30
CA LEU A 75 -8.03 -31.20 5.44
C LEU A 75 -9.00 -30.81 4.32
N ALA A 76 -9.07 -29.53 3.96
CA ALA A 76 -9.90 -29.03 2.86
C ALA A 76 -9.59 -29.75 1.54
N TRP A 77 -8.31 -29.80 1.15
CA TRP A 77 -7.89 -30.47 -0.09
C TRP A 77 -7.98 -32.00 0.01
N ALA A 78 -7.82 -32.59 1.20
CA ALA A 78 -8.04 -34.01 1.42
C ALA A 78 -9.52 -34.39 1.23
N LEU A 79 -10.46 -33.59 1.75
CA LEU A 79 -11.90 -33.80 1.55
C LEU A 79 -12.28 -33.66 0.07
N ILE A 80 -11.75 -32.65 -0.63
CA ILE A 80 -11.97 -32.48 -2.07
C ILE A 80 -11.47 -33.71 -2.83
N GLY A 81 -10.25 -34.18 -2.56
CA GLY A 81 -9.70 -35.38 -3.21
C GLY A 81 -10.49 -36.63 -2.89
N PHE A 82 -10.91 -36.81 -1.64
CA PHE A 82 -11.74 -37.94 -1.22
C PHE A 82 -13.13 -37.92 -1.89
N GLY A 83 -13.72 -36.74 -2.05
CA GLY A 83 -14.97 -36.57 -2.80
C GLY A 83 -14.84 -37.02 -4.25
N VAL A 84 -13.77 -36.61 -4.93
CA VAL A 84 -13.50 -37.01 -6.32
C VAL A 84 -13.29 -38.54 -6.43
N ILE A 85 -12.59 -39.15 -5.47
CA ILE A 85 -12.40 -40.61 -5.43
C ILE A 85 -13.75 -41.33 -5.20
N MET A 86 -14.60 -40.81 -4.31
CA MET A 86 -15.93 -41.36 -4.07
C MET A 86 -16.81 -41.32 -5.32
N TRP A 87 -16.73 -40.24 -6.10
CA TRP A 87 -17.37 -40.18 -7.42
C TRP A 87 -16.89 -41.33 -8.33
N GLY A 88 -15.57 -41.55 -8.39
CA GLY A 88 -14.97 -42.64 -9.19
C GLY A 88 -15.42 -44.04 -8.74
N PHE A 89 -15.58 -44.28 -7.44
CA PHE A 89 -16.17 -45.53 -6.94
C PHE A 89 -17.64 -45.68 -7.33
N GLY A 90 -18.41 -44.59 -7.29
CA GLY A 90 -19.78 -44.57 -7.82
C GLY A 90 -19.79 -44.97 -9.30
N ASP A 91 -18.90 -44.39 -10.10
CA ASP A 91 -18.79 -44.71 -11.52
C ASP A 91 -18.36 -46.16 -11.77
N CYS A 92 -17.45 -46.74 -10.98
CA CYS A 92 -17.15 -48.17 -11.06
C CYS A 92 -18.41 -49.06 -10.90
N ILE A 93 -19.28 -48.72 -9.94
CA ILE A 93 -20.53 -49.45 -9.69
C ILE A 93 -21.51 -49.22 -10.84
N TRP A 94 -21.62 -47.99 -11.33
CA TRP A 94 -22.47 -47.67 -12.48
C TRP A 94 -22.04 -48.43 -13.74
N ARG A 95 -20.74 -48.48 -14.04
CA ARG A 95 -20.17 -49.25 -15.15
C ARG A 95 -20.45 -50.75 -15.00
N TYR A 96 -20.43 -51.29 -13.78
CA TYR A 96 -20.86 -52.66 -13.53
C TYR A 96 -22.33 -52.88 -13.89
N TYR A 97 -23.24 -51.99 -13.48
CA TYR A 97 -24.66 -52.10 -13.86
C TYR A 97 -24.86 -52.02 -15.38
N MET A 98 -24.19 -51.08 -16.04
CA MET A 98 -24.23 -50.97 -17.50
C MET A 98 -23.71 -52.23 -18.20
N SER A 99 -22.68 -52.89 -17.64
CA SER A 99 -22.11 -54.13 -18.21
C SER A 99 -23.10 -55.31 -18.19
N ILE A 100 -24.04 -55.32 -17.24
CA ILE A 100 -25.10 -56.32 -17.13
C ILE A 100 -26.41 -55.86 -17.78
N GLY A 101 -26.39 -54.76 -18.54
CA GLY A 101 -27.55 -54.23 -19.26
C GLY A 101 -28.61 -53.59 -18.37
N GLN A 102 -28.23 -53.15 -17.16
CA GLN A 102 -29.13 -52.49 -16.22
C GLN A 102 -28.76 -51.02 -16.04
N SER A 103 -29.76 -50.15 -15.95
CA SER A 103 -29.60 -48.74 -15.60
C SER A 103 -30.52 -48.40 -14.43
N PRO A 104 -30.27 -48.96 -13.23
CA PRO A 104 -31.12 -48.73 -12.08
C PRO A 104 -30.95 -47.29 -11.58
N PHE A 105 -32.06 -46.60 -11.34
CA PHE A 105 -32.04 -45.31 -10.66
C PHE A 105 -33.20 -45.24 -9.67
N PRO A 106 -32.95 -45.00 -8.37
CA PRO A 106 -31.65 -44.87 -7.68
C PRO A 106 -30.87 -46.20 -7.61
N SER A 107 -29.57 -46.13 -7.34
CA SER A 107 -28.66 -47.27 -7.26
C SER A 107 -27.58 -47.12 -6.17
N LEU A 108 -26.75 -48.15 -5.99
CA LEU A 108 -25.56 -48.07 -5.14
C LEU A 108 -24.50 -47.09 -5.67
N ALA A 109 -24.50 -46.79 -6.98
CA ALA A 109 -23.58 -45.81 -7.57
C ALA A 109 -23.84 -44.40 -7.01
N ASP A 110 -25.10 -44.08 -6.71
CA ASP A 110 -25.52 -42.79 -6.17
C ASP A 110 -24.90 -42.48 -4.80
N ILE A 111 -24.45 -43.48 -4.03
CA ILE A 111 -23.71 -43.23 -2.79
C ILE A 111 -22.41 -42.47 -3.07
N GLY A 112 -21.69 -42.84 -4.14
CA GLY A 112 -20.46 -42.19 -4.58
C GLY A 112 -20.74 -40.80 -5.16
N TYR A 113 -21.73 -40.71 -6.06
CA TYR A 113 -22.13 -39.45 -6.69
C TYR A 113 -22.67 -38.43 -5.69
N PHE A 114 -23.45 -38.87 -4.69
CA PHE A 114 -23.94 -38.03 -3.60
C PHE A 114 -22.81 -37.55 -2.67
N SER A 115 -21.81 -38.39 -2.41
CA SER A 115 -20.71 -38.03 -1.50
C SER A 115 -19.79 -36.95 -2.08
N PHE A 116 -19.60 -36.94 -3.41
CA PHE A 116 -18.74 -36.00 -4.11
C PHE A 116 -19.03 -34.51 -3.78
N PRO A 117 -20.24 -33.99 -4.06
CA PRO A 117 -20.50 -32.57 -3.84
C PRO A 117 -20.48 -32.20 -2.36
N LEU A 118 -20.90 -33.06 -1.44
CA LEU A 118 -20.82 -32.79 0.01
C LEU A 118 -19.37 -32.60 0.47
N LEU A 119 -18.48 -33.51 0.06
CA LEU A 119 -17.09 -33.49 0.47
C LEU A 119 -16.33 -32.33 -0.18
N VAL A 120 -16.57 -32.05 -1.46
CA VAL A 120 -15.99 -30.89 -2.13
C VAL A 120 -16.49 -29.59 -1.50
N PHE A 121 -17.79 -29.46 -1.23
CA PHE A 121 -18.36 -28.28 -0.58
C PHE A 121 -17.79 -28.07 0.83
N ALA A 122 -17.70 -29.13 1.63
CA ALA A 122 -17.06 -29.09 2.94
C ALA A 122 -15.59 -28.65 2.84
N GLY A 123 -14.85 -29.15 1.86
CA GLY A 123 -13.48 -28.72 1.58
C GLY A 123 -13.39 -27.25 1.19
N LEU A 124 -14.28 -26.74 0.34
CA LEU A 124 -14.36 -25.32 -0.02
C LEU A 124 -14.65 -24.43 1.21
N LEU A 125 -15.52 -24.87 2.12
CA LEU A 125 -15.82 -24.15 3.36
C LEU A 125 -14.64 -24.09 4.33
N LEU A 126 -13.78 -25.11 4.35
CA LEU A 126 -12.57 -25.15 5.17
C LEU A 126 -11.41 -24.31 4.63
N GLN A 127 -11.57 -23.72 3.44
CA GLN A 127 -10.57 -22.80 2.90
C GLN A 127 -10.37 -21.59 3.83
N PRO A 128 -9.13 -21.09 3.97
CA PRO A 128 -8.81 -20.05 4.95
C PRO A 128 -9.76 -18.85 4.90
N PRO A 129 -10.19 -18.29 6.05
CA PRO A 129 -11.07 -17.14 6.05
C PRO A 129 -10.34 -15.90 5.51
N SER A 130 -10.98 -15.15 4.61
CA SER A 130 -10.49 -13.85 4.14
C SER A 130 -11.08 -12.71 4.97
N GLY A 131 -10.52 -12.48 6.16
CA GLY A 131 -10.97 -11.41 7.05
C GLY A 131 -12.42 -11.59 7.56
N ALA A 132 -12.81 -10.72 8.49
CA ALA A 132 -14.14 -10.67 9.07
C ALA A 132 -14.80 -9.32 8.75
N GLY A 133 -16.12 -9.30 8.55
CA GLY A 133 -16.88 -8.06 8.43
C GLY A 133 -17.98 -8.06 7.38
N ARG A 134 -18.56 -6.87 7.17
CA ARG A 134 -19.76 -6.62 6.37
C ARG A 134 -19.57 -6.86 4.87
N LYS A 135 -18.37 -6.59 4.33
CA LYS A 135 -18.00 -6.95 2.94
C LYS A 135 -18.15 -8.44 2.66
N ARG A 136 -17.78 -9.32 3.61
CA ARG A 136 -17.97 -10.77 3.46
C ARG A 136 -19.43 -11.16 3.39
N LEU A 137 -20.29 -10.49 4.18
CA LEU A 137 -21.73 -10.72 4.14
C LEU A 137 -22.33 -10.28 2.80
N LEU A 138 -21.91 -9.15 2.25
CA LEU A 138 -22.37 -8.67 0.93
C LEU A 138 -22.00 -9.66 -0.19
N ILE A 139 -20.76 -10.17 -0.22
CA ILE A 139 -20.34 -11.15 -1.23
C ILE A 139 -21.10 -12.48 -1.06
N LEU A 140 -21.40 -12.86 0.19
CA LEU A 140 -22.21 -14.05 0.48
C LEU A 140 -23.62 -13.87 -0.07
N LEU A 141 -24.24 -12.71 0.17
CA LEU A 141 -25.54 -12.37 -0.39
C LEU A 141 -25.52 -12.35 -1.91
N ASP A 142 -24.53 -11.73 -2.56
CA ASP A 142 -24.39 -11.72 -4.03
C ASP A 142 -24.29 -13.16 -4.59
N SER A 143 -23.61 -14.06 -3.88
CA SER A 143 -23.50 -15.47 -4.23
C SER A 143 -24.81 -16.23 -4.04
N LEU A 144 -25.53 -15.99 -2.93
CA LEU A 144 -26.86 -16.58 -2.69
C LEU A 144 -27.91 -16.08 -3.68
N ILE A 145 -27.89 -14.80 -4.04
CA ILE A 145 -28.77 -14.21 -5.05
C ILE A 145 -28.54 -14.89 -6.40
N SER A 146 -27.27 -15.03 -6.80
CA SER A 146 -26.90 -15.70 -8.04
C SER A 146 -27.33 -17.17 -8.03
N MET A 147 -27.05 -17.90 -6.94
CA MET A 147 -27.44 -19.30 -6.74
C MET A 147 -28.95 -19.49 -6.82
N GLY A 148 -29.70 -18.70 -6.03
CA GLY A 148 -31.16 -18.79 -5.98
C GLY A 148 -31.80 -18.43 -7.32
N SER A 149 -31.22 -17.48 -8.06
CA SER A 149 -31.70 -17.14 -9.40
C SER A 149 -31.50 -18.29 -10.37
N ILE A 150 -30.29 -18.87 -10.45
CA ILE A 150 -30.00 -20.00 -11.34
C ILE A 150 -30.88 -21.20 -10.99
N LEU A 151 -31.05 -21.50 -9.70
CA LEU A 151 -31.87 -22.62 -9.26
C LEU A 151 -33.35 -22.40 -9.60
N ALA A 152 -33.87 -21.19 -9.44
CA ALA A 152 -35.24 -20.85 -9.83
C ALA A 152 -35.45 -20.93 -11.34
N ILE A 153 -34.47 -20.51 -12.14
CA ILE A 153 -34.49 -20.68 -13.60
C ILE A 153 -34.45 -22.18 -13.97
N ALA A 154 -33.57 -22.95 -13.34
CA ALA A 154 -33.49 -24.41 -13.54
C ALA A 154 -34.79 -25.11 -13.14
N TRP A 155 -35.49 -24.61 -12.11
CA TRP A 155 -36.81 -25.08 -11.71
C TRP A 155 -37.85 -24.92 -12.82
N TYR A 156 -37.88 -23.76 -13.46
CA TYR A 156 -38.76 -23.52 -14.59
C TYR A 156 -38.42 -24.40 -15.80
N LEU A 157 -37.13 -24.57 -16.12
CA LEU A 157 -36.70 -25.28 -17.34
C LEU A 157 -36.77 -26.80 -17.22
N LEU A 158 -36.45 -27.37 -16.05
CA LEU A 158 -36.18 -28.80 -15.92
C LEU A 158 -36.66 -29.41 -14.58
N LEU A 159 -36.33 -28.78 -13.45
CA LEU A 159 -36.50 -29.44 -12.14
C LEU A 159 -37.97 -29.54 -11.73
N GLY A 160 -38.79 -28.56 -12.13
CA GLY A 160 -40.21 -28.55 -11.79
C GLY A 160 -40.96 -29.70 -12.45
N SER A 161 -40.68 -30.02 -13.71
CA SER A 161 -41.30 -31.15 -14.40
C SER A 161 -40.83 -32.49 -13.82
N LEU A 162 -39.53 -32.61 -13.49
CA LEU A 162 -38.98 -33.80 -12.84
C LEU A 162 -39.61 -34.04 -11.45
N ALA A 163 -39.77 -32.98 -10.64
CA ALA A 163 -40.40 -33.10 -9.33
C ALA A 163 -41.86 -33.59 -9.41
N GLN A 164 -42.58 -33.17 -10.45
CA GLN A 164 -43.98 -33.52 -10.67
C GLN A 164 -44.18 -34.80 -11.48
N ALA A 165 -43.11 -35.47 -11.93
CA ALA A 165 -43.20 -36.69 -12.72
C ALA A 165 -43.99 -37.79 -11.96
N PRO A 166 -45.15 -38.25 -12.47
CA PRO A 166 -45.94 -39.27 -11.81
C PRO A 166 -45.28 -40.65 -11.93
N GLY A 167 -45.28 -41.43 -10.84
CA GLY A 167 -44.80 -42.82 -10.85
C GLY A 167 -43.32 -43.04 -10.45
N GLU A 168 -42.52 -41.98 -10.32
CA GLU A 168 -41.15 -42.10 -9.80
C GLU A 168 -41.09 -42.24 -8.27
N ALA A 169 -40.17 -43.07 -7.79
CA ALA A 169 -39.91 -43.21 -6.35
C ALA A 169 -39.44 -41.88 -5.73
N ASN A 170 -39.86 -41.60 -4.49
CA ASN A 170 -39.49 -40.37 -3.78
C ASN A 170 -37.97 -40.15 -3.70
N LEU A 171 -37.19 -41.22 -3.59
CA LEU A 171 -35.73 -41.16 -3.57
C LEU A 171 -35.14 -40.73 -4.93
N ALA A 172 -35.73 -41.17 -6.05
CA ALA A 172 -35.32 -40.76 -7.39
C ALA A 172 -35.52 -39.25 -7.58
N LYS A 173 -36.70 -38.75 -7.20
CA LYS A 173 -37.03 -37.33 -7.22
C LYS A 173 -36.08 -36.51 -6.35
N PHE A 174 -35.77 -36.99 -5.14
CA PHE A 174 -34.83 -36.32 -4.25
C PHE A 174 -33.44 -36.22 -4.87
N LEU A 175 -32.91 -37.32 -5.40
CA LEU A 175 -31.58 -37.34 -6.03
C LEU A 175 -31.54 -36.50 -7.32
N GLY A 176 -32.59 -36.54 -8.12
CA GLY A 176 -32.72 -35.71 -9.33
C GLY A 176 -32.74 -34.21 -9.04
N LEU A 177 -33.29 -33.79 -7.89
CA LEU A 177 -33.20 -32.41 -7.42
C LEU A 177 -31.85 -32.11 -6.76
N TYR A 178 -31.29 -33.08 -6.05
CA TYR A 178 -30.05 -32.94 -5.30
C TYR A 178 -28.88 -32.52 -6.19
N TYR A 179 -28.63 -33.21 -7.31
CA TYR A 179 -27.45 -32.96 -8.14
C TYR A 179 -27.39 -31.50 -8.65
N PRO A 180 -28.43 -30.95 -9.29
CA PRO A 180 -28.40 -29.58 -9.80
C PRO A 180 -28.38 -28.51 -8.68
N ILE A 181 -28.99 -28.80 -7.52
CA ILE A 181 -28.90 -27.94 -6.33
C ILE A 181 -27.46 -27.91 -5.82
N THR A 182 -26.81 -29.06 -5.73
CA THR A 182 -25.42 -29.11 -5.25
C THR A 182 -24.42 -28.51 -6.22
N ASP A 183 -24.63 -28.65 -7.52
CA ASP A 183 -23.80 -28.05 -8.56
C ASP A 183 -23.83 -26.52 -8.49
N THR A 184 -25.02 -25.95 -8.37
CA THR A 184 -25.18 -24.51 -8.18
C THR A 184 -24.59 -24.03 -6.84
N ALA A 185 -24.70 -24.83 -5.77
CA ALA A 185 -24.09 -24.53 -4.48
C ALA A 185 -22.55 -24.55 -4.54
N LEU A 186 -21.94 -25.52 -5.25
CA LEU A 186 -20.49 -25.62 -5.46
C LEU A 186 -19.96 -24.42 -6.26
N LEU A 187 -20.59 -24.09 -7.39
CA LEU A 187 -20.21 -22.94 -8.21
C LEU A 187 -20.36 -21.62 -7.44
N SER A 188 -21.44 -21.47 -6.69
CA SER A 188 -21.68 -20.28 -5.87
C SER A 188 -20.65 -20.18 -4.73
N CYS A 189 -20.28 -21.30 -4.12
CA CYS A 189 -19.25 -21.34 -3.08
C CYS A 189 -17.88 -20.95 -3.65
N VAL A 190 -17.45 -21.54 -4.77
CA VAL A 190 -16.14 -21.18 -5.36
C VAL A 190 -16.12 -19.73 -5.87
N MET A 191 -17.23 -19.24 -6.43
CA MET A 191 -17.38 -17.83 -6.82
C MET A 191 -17.28 -16.92 -5.60
N PHE A 192 -17.99 -17.26 -4.51
CA PHE A 192 -17.88 -16.56 -3.23
C PHE A 192 -16.42 -16.52 -2.75
N LEU A 193 -15.71 -17.66 -2.80
CA LEU A 193 -14.29 -17.76 -2.41
C LEU A 193 -13.37 -16.86 -3.25
N LEU A 194 -13.61 -16.80 -4.57
CA LEU A 194 -12.85 -15.97 -5.50
C LEU A 194 -13.09 -14.48 -5.28
N LEU A 195 -14.35 -14.08 -5.12
CA LEU A 195 -14.74 -12.68 -4.92
C LEU A 195 -14.35 -12.18 -3.52
N ARG A 196 -14.44 -13.03 -2.49
CA ARG A 196 -13.97 -12.70 -1.13
C ARG A 196 -12.46 -12.71 -0.99
N GLY A 197 -11.73 -13.20 -2.00
CA GLY A 197 -10.27 -13.39 -2.02
C GLY A 197 -9.43 -12.10 -1.92
N GLN A 198 -9.99 -11.02 -1.40
CA GLN A 198 -9.32 -9.73 -1.17
C GLN A 198 -8.47 -9.71 0.12
N GLY A 199 -8.56 -10.74 0.96
CA GLY A 199 -7.74 -10.85 2.17
C GLY A 199 -6.26 -11.14 1.87
N ARG A 200 -5.36 -10.66 2.73
CA ARG A 200 -3.89 -10.79 2.58
C ARG A 200 -3.42 -12.23 2.33
N ALA A 201 -4.11 -13.23 2.88
CA ALA A 201 -3.83 -14.65 2.66
C ALA A 201 -4.07 -15.12 1.21
N TYR A 202 -5.06 -14.57 0.51
CA TYR A 202 -5.41 -14.93 -0.87
C TYR A 202 -4.63 -14.15 -1.93
N GLN A 203 -3.84 -13.15 -1.53
CA GLN A 203 -2.87 -12.49 -2.41
C GLN A 203 -1.68 -13.38 -2.75
N ALA A 204 -1.48 -14.45 -1.99
CA ALA A 204 -0.53 -15.50 -2.33
C ALA A 204 -0.95 -16.18 -3.64
N THR A 205 0.00 -16.26 -4.57
CA THR A 205 -0.24 -16.74 -5.94
C THR A 205 -0.76 -18.17 -5.94
N ALA A 206 -0.23 -19.05 -5.08
CA ALA A 206 -0.66 -20.45 -4.99
C ALA A 206 -2.15 -20.58 -4.68
N ARG A 207 -2.67 -19.83 -3.69
CA ARG A 207 -4.08 -19.88 -3.28
C ARG A 207 -5.00 -19.34 -4.36
N ARG A 208 -4.69 -18.17 -4.91
CA ARG A 208 -5.50 -17.54 -5.97
C ARG A 208 -5.57 -18.40 -7.22
N VAL A 209 -4.44 -18.92 -7.69
CA VAL A 209 -4.39 -19.80 -8.86
C VAL A 209 -5.14 -21.10 -8.58
N SER A 210 -4.94 -21.73 -7.41
CA SER A 210 -5.66 -22.97 -7.09
C SER A 210 -7.17 -22.78 -7.03
N LEU A 211 -7.67 -21.65 -6.52
CA LEU A 211 -9.10 -21.34 -6.52
C LEU A 211 -9.66 -21.10 -7.92
N LEU A 212 -8.90 -20.45 -8.81
CA LEU A 212 -9.32 -20.25 -10.20
C LEU A 212 -9.37 -21.59 -10.95
N VAL A 213 -8.38 -22.44 -10.74
CA VAL A 213 -8.28 -23.74 -11.41
C VAL A 213 -9.35 -24.71 -10.89
N ILE A 214 -9.60 -24.78 -9.58
CA ILE A 214 -10.71 -25.60 -9.06
C ILE A 214 -12.07 -25.08 -9.55
N GLY A 215 -12.24 -23.76 -9.63
CA GLY A 215 -13.43 -23.15 -10.22
C GLY A 215 -13.63 -23.55 -11.68
N LEU A 216 -12.57 -23.51 -12.49
CA LEU A 216 -12.61 -23.99 -13.88
C LEU A 216 -12.96 -25.49 -13.96
N GLY A 217 -12.40 -26.31 -13.09
CA GLY A 217 -12.73 -27.74 -13.01
C GLY A 217 -14.20 -27.98 -12.68
N LEU A 218 -14.73 -27.26 -11.69
CA LEU A 218 -16.16 -27.32 -11.36
C LEU A 218 -17.04 -26.83 -12.52
N CYS A 219 -16.63 -25.80 -13.27
CA CYS A 219 -17.37 -25.37 -14.45
C CYS A 219 -17.45 -26.46 -15.51
N PHE A 220 -16.35 -27.18 -15.80
CA PHE A 220 -16.40 -28.31 -16.75
C PHE A 220 -17.33 -29.43 -16.26
N PHE A 221 -17.25 -29.76 -14.97
CA PHE A 221 -18.06 -30.81 -14.38
C PHE A 221 -19.56 -30.46 -14.43
N VAL A 222 -19.94 -29.29 -13.92
CA VAL A 222 -21.35 -28.85 -13.87
C VAL A 222 -21.92 -28.61 -15.27
N PHE A 223 -21.11 -28.11 -16.20
CA PHE A 223 -21.57 -27.93 -17.58
C PHE A 223 -21.88 -29.28 -18.27
N SER A 224 -21.03 -30.29 -18.03
CA SER A 224 -21.26 -31.66 -18.44
C SER A 224 -22.56 -32.20 -17.86
N ASP A 225 -22.74 -32.04 -16.55
CA ASP A 225 -23.90 -32.56 -15.82
C ASP A 225 -25.22 -31.92 -16.29
N PHE A 226 -25.20 -30.61 -16.54
CA PHE A 226 -26.34 -29.88 -17.08
C PHE A 226 -26.73 -30.37 -18.48
N LEU A 227 -25.76 -30.54 -19.38
CA LEU A 227 -26.02 -31.04 -20.73
C LEU A 227 -26.47 -32.50 -20.73
N PHE A 228 -25.88 -33.33 -19.87
CA PHE A 228 -26.31 -34.71 -19.64
C PHE A 228 -27.78 -34.75 -19.23
N ASN A 229 -28.18 -33.98 -18.22
CA ASN A 229 -29.56 -33.92 -17.74
C ASN A 229 -30.55 -33.46 -18.82
N ILE A 230 -30.18 -32.46 -19.64
CA ILE A 230 -31.01 -32.02 -20.77
C ILE A 230 -31.20 -33.15 -21.78
N GLN A 231 -30.13 -33.81 -22.20
CA GLN A 231 -30.20 -34.89 -23.20
C GLN A 231 -30.90 -36.13 -22.66
N GLN A 232 -30.70 -36.44 -21.38
CA GLN A 232 -31.33 -37.56 -20.70
C GLN A 232 -32.85 -37.36 -20.64
N ASN A 233 -33.30 -36.17 -20.25
CA ASN A 233 -34.74 -35.84 -20.23
C ASN A 233 -35.36 -35.77 -21.63
N ALA A 234 -34.58 -35.42 -22.65
CA ALA A 234 -35.01 -35.47 -24.04
C ALA A 234 -34.99 -36.90 -24.64
N GLY A 235 -34.42 -37.89 -23.94
CA GLY A 235 -34.22 -39.24 -24.45
C GLY A 235 -33.21 -39.33 -25.60
N THR A 236 -32.35 -38.31 -25.75
CA THR A 236 -31.37 -38.19 -26.84
C THR A 236 -29.93 -38.43 -26.40
N TYR A 237 -29.71 -38.69 -25.10
CA TYR A 237 -28.37 -38.95 -24.58
C TYR A 237 -27.78 -40.24 -25.15
N VAL A 238 -26.51 -40.15 -25.55
CA VAL A 238 -25.69 -41.28 -26.01
C VAL A 238 -24.36 -41.22 -25.26
N GLU A 239 -23.90 -42.39 -24.79
CA GLU A 239 -22.61 -42.49 -24.10
C GLU A 239 -21.42 -42.20 -25.03
N ALA A 240 -20.29 -41.83 -24.42
CA ALA A 240 -19.01 -41.58 -25.07
C ALA A 240 -19.04 -40.42 -26.06
N THR A 241 -19.80 -39.38 -25.77
CA THR A 241 -19.81 -38.15 -26.55
C THR A 241 -18.87 -37.10 -25.96
N TRP A 242 -18.71 -35.97 -26.66
CA TRP A 242 -17.92 -34.84 -26.16
C TRP A 242 -18.47 -34.29 -24.84
N VAL A 243 -19.76 -34.50 -24.53
CA VAL A 243 -20.35 -34.10 -23.26
C VAL A 243 -19.69 -34.86 -22.12
N ASP A 244 -19.51 -36.17 -22.25
CA ASP A 244 -18.96 -37.04 -21.19
C ASP A 244 -17.49 -36.72 -20.84
N LEU A 245 -16.78 -35.98 -21.68
CA LEU A 245 -15.43 -35.50 -21.41
C LEU A 245 -15.37 -34.37 -20.38
N GLY A 246 -16.49 -33.69 -20.10
CA GLY A 246 -16.53 -32.60 -19.13
C GLY A 246 -16.28 -33.08 -17.70
N TRP A 247 -16.83 -34.24 -17.30
CA TRP A 247 -16.56 -34.85 -15.99
C TRP A 247 -15.07 -35.16 -15.74
N PRO A 248 -14.36 -35.91 -16.61
CA PRO A 248 -12.94 -36.18 -16.40
C PRO A 248 -12.08 -34.93 -16.47
N PHE A 249 -12.36 -33.98 -17.37
CA PHE A 249 -11.64 -32.70 -17.39
C PHE A 249 -11.87 -31.91 -16.11
N GLY A 250 -13.09 -31.90 -15.60
CA GLY A 250 -13.42 -31.26 -14.33
C GLY A 250 -12.61 -31.85 -13.17
N MET A 251 -12.70 -33.16 -12.97
CA MET A 251 -12.02 -33.86 -11.88
C MET A 251 -10.49 -33.80 -11.98
N MET A 252 -9.91 -33.99 -13.17
CA MET A 252 -8.47 -33.82 -13.37
C MET A 252 -8.00 -32.39 -13.07
N THR A 253 -8.78 -31.40 -13.50
CA THR A 253 -8.48 -29.98 -13.23
C THR A 253 -8.56 -29.66 -11.73
N ILE A 254 -9.52 -30.25 -11.00
CA ILE A 254 -9.58 -30.18 -9.53
C ILE A 254 -8.30 -30.76 -8.90
N GLY A 255 -7.82 -31.91 -9.38
CA GLY A 255 -6.54 -32.49 -8.94
C GLY A 255 -5.32 -31.60 -9.24
N VAL A 256 -5.28 -31.01 -10.43
CA VAL A 256 -4.24 -30.03 -10.81
C VAL A 256 -4.29 -28.79 -9.91
N ALA A 257 -5.47 -28.32 -9.52
CA ALA A 257 -5.62 -27.21 -8.59
C ALA A 257 -4.95 -27.48 -7.24
N ALA A 258 -5.13 -28.68 -6.70
CA ALA A 258 -4.50 -29.12 -5.45
C ALA A 258 -2.97 -29.22 -5.58
N LEU A 259 -2.49 -29.74 -6.72
CA LEU A 259 -1.07 -29.84 -7.03
C LEU A 259 -0.43 -28.45 -7.13
N LEU A 260 -1.08 -27.54 -7.84
CA LEU A 260 -0.66 -26.14 -7.93
C LEU A 260 -0.63 -25.51 -6.55
N ARG A 261 -1.64 -25.74 -5.70
CA ARG A 261 -1.65 -25.24 -4.33
C ARG A 261 -0.44 -25.71 -3.52
N ARG A 262 -0.02 -26.97 -3.68
CA ARG A 262 1.11 -27.57 -2.93
C ARG A 262 2.49 -27.12 -3.43
N PHE A 263 2.66 -26.98 -4.74
CA PHE A 263 3.98 -26.87 -5.38
C PHE A 263 4.29 -25.49 -6.00
N LEU A 264 3.34 -24.54 -5.99
CA LEU A 264 3.66 -23.16 -6.33
C LEU A 264 4.60 -22.53 -5.28
N PRO A 265 5.57 -21.70 -5.72
CA PRO A 265 6.53 -21.08 -4.82
C PRO A 265 5.86 -20.05 -3.89
N VAL A 266 6.48 -19.82 -2.73
CA VAL A 266 6.10 -18.73 -1.81
C VAL A 266 6.11 -17.41 -2.56
N THR A 267 5.04 -16.63 -2.40
CA THR A 267 4.98 -15.26 -2.94
C THR A 267 5.69 -14.32 -1.96
N PRO A 268 6.66 -13.50 -2.41
CA PRO A 268 7.34 -12.53 -1.55
C PRO A 268 6.36 -11.58 -0.85
N LYS A 269 6.68 -11.17 0.39
CA LYS A 269 5.79 -10.34 1.20
C LYS A 269 5.57 -8.97 0.58
N GLU A 270 6.58 -8.42 -0.09
CA GLU A 270 6.57 -7.13 -0.77
C GLU A 270 5.56 -7.14 -1.91
N VAL A 271 5.51 -8.24 -2.68
CA VAL A 271 4.55 -8.44 -3.76
C VAL A 271 3.13 -8.55 -3.21
N ILE A 272 2.94 -9.22 -2.08
CA ILE A 272 1.64 -9.30 -1.40
C ILE A 272 1.19 -7.90 -0.96
N GLU A 273 2.08 -7.10 -0.35
CA GLU A 273 1.76 -5.74 0.08
C GLU A 273 1.45 -4.81 -1.08
N GLN A 274 2.22 -4.87 -2.17
CA GLN A 274 1.93 -4.13 -3.39
C GLN A 274 0.56 -4.49 -3.96
N ARG A 275 0.21 -5.78 -4.03
CA ARG A 275 -1.12 -6.23 -4.49
C ARG A 275 -2.24 -5.73 -3.60
N VAL A 276 -2.06 -5.74 -2.27
CA VAL A 276 -3.04 -5.20 -1.33
C VAL A 276 -3.23 -3.70 -1.54
N LYS A 277 -2.15 -2.93 -1.70
CA LYS A 277 -2.24 -1.47 -1.96
C LYS A 277 -2.93 -1.17 -3.28
N TYR A 278 -2.49 -1.81 -4.36
CA TYR A 278 -3.09 -1.62 -5.69
C TYR A 278 -4.58 -1.95 -5.71
N GLN A 279 -5.00 -3.02 -5.01
CA GLN A 279 -6.40 -3.41 -4.93
C GLN A 279 -7.23 -2.51 -4.00
N ALA A 280 -6.62 -1.83 -3.02
CA ALA A 280 -7.28 -0.81 -2.21
C ALA A 280 -7.52 0.49 -2.99
N GLU A 281 -6.61 0.83 -3.91
CA GLU A 281 -6.70 2.01 -4.77
C GLU A 281 -7.64 1.81 -5.98
N GLN A 282 -7.77 0.58 -6.49
CA GLN A 282 -8.73 0.28 -7.55
C GLN A 282 -10.18 0.23 -7.03
N VAL A 283 -10.97 1.23 -7.41
CA VAL A 283 -12.43 1.14 -7.38
C VAL A 283 -12.87 0.11 -8.42
N SER A 284 -13.17 -1.11 -7.97
CA SER A 284 -13.50 -2.21 -8.86
C SER A 284 -14.93 -2.09 -9.40
N PHE A 285 -15.13 -1.30 -10.45
CA PHE A 285 -16.31 -1.44 -11.31
C PHE A 285 -16.13 -2.69 -12.17
N GLY A 286 -16.62 -3.82 -11.69
CA GLY A 286 -16.47 -5.10 -12.36
C GLY A 286 -17.80 -5.66 -12.88
N LEU A 287 -17.74 -6.34 -14.04
CA LEU A 287 -18.79 -7.25 -14.52
C LEU A 287 -19.39 -8.17 -13.42
N PRO A 288 -18.61 -8.72 -12.47
CA PRO A 288 -19.15 -9.56 -11.39
C PRO A 288 -20.18 -8.86 -10.49
N GLN A 289 -20.15 -7.53 -10.40
CA GLN A 289 -21.07 -6.77 -9.55
C GLN A 289 -22.47 -6.65 -10.17
N TYR A 290 -22.56 -6.72 -11.51
CA TYR A 290 -23.82 -6.70 -12.24
C TYR A 290 -24.41 -8.10 -12.43
N LEU A 291 -23.61 -9.16 -12.30
CA LEU A 291 -24.04 -10.54 -12.52
C LEU A 291 -25.30 -10.95 -11.72
N PRO A 292 -25.42 -10.67 -10.41
CA PRO A 292 -26.64 -11.04 -9.66
C PRO A 292 -27.88 -10.30 -10.17
N TYR A 293 -27.74 -9.06 -10.64
CA TYR A 293 -28.83 -8.26 -11.19
C TYR A 293 -29.25 -8.71 -12.58
N MET A 294 -28.28 -9.11 -13.42
CA MET A 294 -28.56 -9.71 -14.73
C MET A 294 -29.32 -11.03 -14.56
N LEU A 295 -28.89 -11.88 -13.63
CA LEU A 295 -29.57 -13.12 -13.26
C LEU A 295 -30.97 -12.88 -12.72
N LEU A 296 -31.14 -11.87 -11.86
CA LEU A 296 -32.45 -11.46 -11.36
C LEU A 296 -33.37 -10.96 -12.48
N SER A 297 -32.86 -10.14 -13.40
CA SER A 297 -33.63 -9.65 -14.54
C SER A 297 -34.09 -10.80 -15.43
N PHE A 298 -33.22 -11.78 -15.67
CA PHE A 298 -33.57 -12.98 -16.43
C PHE A 298 -34.56 -13.87 -15.68
N LEU A 299 -34.45 -13.98 -14.35
CA LEU A 299 -35.43 -14.67 -13.51
C LEU A 299 -36.83 -14.02 -13.61
N PHE A 300 -36.92 -12.69 -13.60
CA PHE A 300 -38.19 -11.99 -13.81
C PHE A 300 -38.77 -12.23 -15.20
N PHE A 301 -37.92 -12.30 -16.23
CA PHE A 301 -38.33 -12.65 -17.58
C PHE A 301 -38.92 -14.07 -17.62
N VAL A 302 -38.23 -15.06 -17.03
CA VAL A 302 -38.69 -16.45 -16.92
C VAL A 302 -40.01 -16.56 -16.15
N LEU A 303 -40.12 -15.86 -15.03
CA LEU A 303 -41.36 -15.81 -14.24
C LEU A 303 -42.52 -15.21 -15.07
N SER A 304 -42.25 -14.17 -15.85
CA SER A 304 -43.25 -13.56 -16.73
C SER A 304 -43.74 -14.54 -17.78
N LEU A 305 -42.84 -15.30 -18.42
CA LEU A 305 -43.21 -16.36 -19.36
C LEU A 305 -44.08 -17.43 -18.68
N ASN A 306 -43.72 -17.86 -17.47
CA ASN A 306 -44.50 -18.86 -16.72
C ASN A 306 -45.90 -18.36 -16.35
N VAL A 307 -46.02 -17.09 -15.93
CA VAL A 307 -47.31 -16.49 -15.54
C VAL A 307 -48.23 -16.30 -16.74
N LEU A 308 -47.67 -15.93 -17.90
CA LEU A 308 -48.41 -15.82 -19.17
C LEU A 308 -48.77 -17.18 -19.78
N SER A 309 -48.01 -18.23 -19.46
CA SER A 309 -48.33 -19.59 -19.92
C SER A 309 -49.62 -20.09 -19.27
N SER A 310 -50.49 -20.67 -20.09
CA SER A 310 -51.73 -21.34 -19.67
C SER A 310 -51.57 -22.87 -19.56
N ASP A 311 -50.36 -23.39 -19.72
CA ASP A 311 -50.08 -24.83 -19.63
C ASP A 311 -50.31 -25.37 -18.22
N SER A 312 -51.13 -26.41 -18.06
CA SER A 312 -51.43 -27.04 -16.76
C SER A 312 -50.18 -27.51 -16.01
N ASN A 313 -49.15 -27.99 -16.72
CA ASN A 313 -47.87 -28.40 -16.12
C ASN A 313 -47.11 -27.19 -15.54
N GLN A 314 -47.16 -26.06 -16.24
CA GLN A 314 -46.53 -24.82 -15.78
C GLN A 314 -47.25 -24.19 -14.58
N LEU A 315 -48.57 -24.35 -14.49
CA LEU A 315 -49.33 -23.93 -13.31
C LEU A 315 -48.93 -24.72 -12.05
N ALA A 316 -48.62 -26.00 -12.17
CA ALA A 316 -48.25 -26.85 -11.03
C ALA A 316 -46.90 -26.45 -10.41
N ILE A 317 -45.95 -25.96 -11.20
CA ILE A 317 -44.61 -25.57 -10.74
C ILE A 317 -44.54 -24.10 -10.27
N ARG A 318 -45.54 -23.28 -10.65
CA ARG A 318 -45.60 -21.83 -10.41
C ARG A 318 -45.45 -21.41 -8.94
N PRO A 319 -46.07 -22.09 -7.94
CA PRO A 319 -45.94 -21.67 -6.54
C PRO A 319 -44.50 -21.70 -6.04
N VAL A 320 -43.74 -22.74 -6.41
CA VAL A 320 -42.33 -22.87 -6.02
C VAL A 320 -41.48 -21.81 -6.70
N LEU A 321 -41.72 -21.56 -7.99
CA LEU A 321 -41.03 -20.51 -8.74
C LEU A 321 -41.28 -19.12 -8.12
N LEU A 322 -42.53 -18.80 -7.77
CA LEU A 322 -42.89 -17.54 -7.11
C LEU A 322 -42.20 -17.38 -5.75
N LEU A 323 -42.21 -18.42 -4.91
CA LEU A 323 -41.55 -18.40 -3.61
C LEU A 323 -40.03 -18.24 -3.76
N ALA A 324 -39.42 -18.92 -4.74
CA ALA A 324 -38.00 -18.78 -5.03
C ALA A 324 -37.66 -17.36 -5.49
N THR A 325 -38.43 -16.77 -6.42
CA THR A 325 -38.25 -15.38 -6.86
C THR A 325 -38.43 -14.41 -5.70
N LEU A 326 -39.44 -14.58 -4.86
CA LEU A 326 -39.65 -13.75 -3.68
C LEU A 326 -38.46 -13.84 -2.70
N GLY A 327 -37.93 -15.04 -2.48
CA GLY A 327 -36.73 -15.26 -1.66
C GLY A 327 -35.50 -14.54 -2.22
N VAL A 328 -35.26 -14.64 -3.54
CA VAL A 328 -34.16 -13.93 -4.21
C VAL A 328 -34.33 -12.41 -4.10
N VAL A 329 -35.54 -11.88 -4.32
CA VAL A 329 -35.84 -10.45 -4.16
C VAL A 329 -35.61 -10.01 -2.71
N GLY A 330 -36.02 -10.81 -1.72
CA GLY A 330 -35.73 -10.56 -0.32
C GLY A 330 -34.23 -10.45 -0.02
N LEU A 331 -33.42 -11.37 -0.56
CA LEU A 331 -31.97 -11.32 -0.45
C LEU A 331 -31.38 -10.04 -1.09
N VAL A 332 -31.88 -9.64 -2.26
CA VAL A 332 -31.48 -8.40 -2.94
C VAL A 332 -31.82 -7.17 -2.11
N VAL A 333 -33.00 -7.12 -1.50
CA VAL A 333 -33.40 -6.02 -0.61
C VAL A 333 -32.48 -5.95 0.60
N ILE A 334 -32.20 -7.09 1.26
CA ILE A 334 -31.25 -7.14 2.39
C ILE A 334 -29.88 -6.64 1.95
N ARG A 335 -29.38 -7.10 0.80
CA ARG A 335 -28.11 -6.67 0.22
C ARG A 335 -28.10 -5.17 -0.03
N GLN A 336 -29.15 -4.62 -0.62
CA GLN A 336 -29.26 -3.19 -0.93
C GLN A 336 -29.30 -2.33 0.34
N VAL A 337 -30.04 -2.75 1.37
CA VAL A 337 -30.08 -2.07 2.68
C VAL A 337 -28.69 -2.08 3.32
N LEU A 338 -27.98 -3.21 3.29
CA LEU A 338 -26.62 -3.28 3.82
C LEU A 338 -25.65 -2.37 3.05
N THR A 339 -25.76 -2.30 1.72
CA THR A 339 -24.96 -1.39 0.89
C THR A 339 -25.26 0.07 1.21
N LEU A 340 -26.53 0.45 1.39
CA LEU A 340 -26.91 1.81 1.76
C LEU A 340 -26.35 2.20 3.15
N LEU A 341 -26.39 1.27 4.11
CA LEU A 341 -25.80 1.48 5.43
C LEU A 341 -24.27 1.62 5.35
N ASP A 342 -23.61 0.87 4.48
CA ASP A 342 -22.16 0.98 4.25
C ASP A 342 -21.80 2.29 3.55
N ASN A 343 -22.59 2.72 2.56
CA ASN A 343 -22.43 4.01 1.89
C ASN A 343 -22.56 5.17 2.89
N ALA A 344 -23.58 5.17 3.74
CA ALA A 344 -23.76 6.21 4.75
C ALA A 344 -22.60 6.27 5.76
N ARG A 345 -22.04 5.12 6.14
CA ARG A 345 -20.85 5.04 7.00
C ARG A 345 -19.60 5.57 6.32
N LEU A 346 -19.38 5.18 5.06
CA LEU A 346 -18.23 5.64 4.27
C LEU A 346 -18.28 7.15 4.02
N THR A 347 -19.46 7.72 3.74
CA THR A 347 -19.62 9.17 3.58
C THR A 347 -19.28 9.92 4.87
N ARG A 348 -19.66 9.39 6.04
CA ARG A 348 -19.27 9.99 7.33
C ARG A 348 -17.76 9.94 7.56
N GLN A 349 -17.13 8.78 7.30
CA GLN A 349 -15.67 8.64 7.42
C GLN A 349 -14.92 9.56 6.46
N GLN A 350 -15.45 9.75 5.24
CA GLN A 350 -14.87 10.70 4.29
C GLN A 350 -14.97 12.13 4.80
N ALA A 351 -16.11 12.53 5.36
CA ALA A 351 -16.28 13.85 5.96
C ALA A 351 -15.30 14.09 7.12
N GLU A 352 -15.18 13.14 8.04
CA GLU A 352 -14.22 13.20 9.16
C GLU A 352 -12.77 13.30 8.66
N SER A 353 -12.37 12.48 7.68
CA SER A 353 -11.01 12.51 7.13
C SER A 353 -10.67 13.83 6.41
N LEU A 354 -11.68 14.47 5.80
CA LEU A 354 -11.52 15.78 5.17
C LEU A 354 -11.35 16.88 6.22
N GLU A 355 -12.08 16.80 7.33
CA GLU A 355 -11.94 17.71 8.46
C GLU A 355 -10.54 17.58 9.10
N ASP A 356 -10.07 16.35 9.34
CA ASP A 356 -8.73 16.09 9.86
C ASP A 356 -7.63 16.65 8.92
N LEU A 357 -7.80 16.49 7.61
CA LEU A 357 -6.88 17.06 6.61
C LEU A 357 -6.90 18.60 6.63
N GLN A 358 -8.07 19.21 6.82
CA GLN A 358 -8.18 20.67 6.94
C GLN A 358 -7.48 21.18 8.20
N VAL A 359 -7.70 20.53 9.35
CA VAL A 359 -7.03 20.87 10.61
C VAL A 359 -5.52 20.70 10.49
N ALA A 360 -5.05 19.63 9.84
CA ALA A 360 -3.62 19.42 9.60
C ALA A 360 -3.01 20.52 8.71
N ASN A 361 -3.70 20.92 7.63
CA ASN A 361 -3.26 22.01 6.76
C ASN A 361 -3.21 23.35 7.51
N GLN A 362 -4.22 23.67 8.31
CA GLN A 362 -4.22 24.89 9.14
C GLN A 362 -3.05 24.91 10.13
N ARG A 363 -2.71 23.77 10.74
CA ARG A 363 -1.53 23.68 11.62
C ARG A 363 -0.23 23.95 10.88
N ILE A 364 -0.09 23.44 9.66
CA ILE A 364 1.09 23.69 8.83
C ILE A 364 1.18 25.18 8.47
N GLU A 365 0.07 25.81 8.09
CA GLU A 365 0.03 27.24 7.79
C GLU A 365 0.40 28.09 9.02
N GLU A 366 -0.14 27.78 10.19
CA GLU A 366 0.17 28.52 11.41
C GLU A 366 1.64 28.35 11.82
N GLN A 367 2.19 27.14 11.71
CA GLN A 367 3.63 26.91 11.91
C GLN A 367 4.48 27.70 10.93
N SER A 368 4.08 27.76 9.65
CA SER A 368 4.78 28.54 8.64
C SER A 368 4.77 30.04 8.96
N ARG A 369 3.64 30.55 9.49
CA ARG A 369 3.48 31.95 9.89
C ARG A 369 4.36 32.28 11.10
N ILE A 370 4.34 31.46 12.14
CA ILE A 370 5.20 31.64 13.33
C ILE A 370 6.66 31.61 12.93
N MET A 371 7.05 30.66 12.07
CA MET A 371 8.43 30.56 11.59
C MET A 371 8.83 31.77 10.73
N ALA A 372 7.93 32.32 9.92
CA ALA A 372 8.16 33.55 9.16
C ALA A 372 8.37 34.77 10.07
N ILE A 373 7.55 34.93 11.12
CA ILE A 373 7.70 36.00 12.11
C ILE A 373 9.03 35.87 12.84
N HIS A 374 9.37 34.67 13.31
CA HIS A 374 10.63 34.43 14.01
C HIS A 374 11.85 34.71 13.12
N ASN A 375 11.80 34.32 11.85
CA ASN A 375 12.85 34.63 10.90
C ASN A 375 12.99 36.14 10.65
N ALA A 376 11.88 36.88 10.49
CA ALA A 376 11.92 38.32 10.31
C ALA A 376 12.49 39.04 11.55
N GLU A 377 12.15 38.58 12.76
CA GLU A 377 12.71 39.11 14.01
C GLU A 377 14.22 38.85 14.10
N LEU A 378 14.67 37.66 13.72
CA LEU A 378 16.09 37.32 13.65
C LEU A 378 16.84 38.19 12.62
N GLU A 379 16.29 38.38 11.42
CA GLU A 379 16.91 39.22 10.39
C GLU A 379 17.07 40.66 10.87
N HIS A 380 16.00 41.26 11.41
CA HIS A 380 16.06 42.62 11.97
C HIS A 380 17.04 42.72 13.15
N GLY A 381 17.08 41.71 14.02
CA GLY A 381 18.04 41.65 15.13
C GLY A 381 19.50 41.54 14.67
N ILE A 382 19.78 40.79 13.60
CA ILE A 382 21.11 40.68 12.99
C ILE A 382 21.52 42.01 12.36
N GLU A 383 20.62 42.66 11.63
CA GLU A 383 20.88 43.96 11.00
C GLU A 383 21.24 45.02 12.05
N HIS A 384 20.44 45.12 13.12
CA HIS A 384 20.72 46.03 14.23
C HIS A 384 22.05 45.73 14.93
N LEU A 385 22.40 44.45 15.12
CA LEU A 385 23.71 44.08 15.68
C LEU A 385 24.87 44.48 14.77
N LYS A 386 24.72 44.31 13.45
CA LYS A 386 25.72 44.77 12.47
C LYS A 386 25.91 46.27 12.52
N ASP A 387 24.85 47.06 12.63
CA ASP A 387 24.92 48.52 12.73
C ASP A 387 25.64 48.99 13.99
N VAL A 388 25.36 48.35 15.13
CA VAL A 388 26.06 48.65 16.40
C VAL A 388 27.53 48.26 16.30
N GLN A 389 27.84 47.10 15.71
CA GLN A 389 29.23 46.67 15.48
C GLN A 389 29.98 47.63 14.55
N ALA A 390 29.35 48.10 13.46
CA ALA A 390 29.92 49.08 12.55
C ALA A 390 30.16 50.43 13.26
N SER A 391 29.23 50.86 14.11
CA SER A 391 29.38 52.07 14.92
C SER A 391 30.54 51.97 15.92
N LEU A 392 30.72 50.80 16.54
CA LEU A 392 31.85 50.50 17.44
C LEU A 392 33.18 50.52 16.68
N ALA A 393 33.23 49.92 15.48
CA ALA A 393 34.41 49.92 14.62
C ALA A 393 34.81 51.34 14.16
N ASN A 394 33.82 52.21 13.93
CA ASN A 394 34.03 53.61 13.57
C ASN A 394 34.38 54.52 14.77
N GLY A 395 34.63 53.95 15.96
CA GLY A 395 35.08 54.70 17.13
C GLY A 395 33.97 55.23 18.05
N ASN A 396 32.69 54.97 17.75
CA ASN A 396 31.59 55.32 18.65
C ASN A 396 31.41 54.25 19.75
N VAL A 397 32.29 54.29 20.74
CA VAL A 397 32.32 53.36 21.89
C VAL A 397 31.07 53.44 22.79
N ARG A 398 30.18 54.44 22.61
CA ARG A 398 28.92 54.55 23.36
C ARG A 398 27.76 53.81 22.69
N ALA A 399 27.92 53.28 21.47
CA ALA A 399 26.91 52.46 20.83
C ALA A 399 26.62 51.20 21.69
N ARG A 400 25.34 50.82 21.80
CA ARG A 400 24.89 49.68 22.61
C ARG A 400 23.83 48.89 21.84
N ALA A 401 23.98 47.57 21.83
CA ALA A 401 23.00 46.66 21.28
C ALA A 401 21.83 46.51 22.27
N ARG A 402 20.72 47.17 21.99
CA ARG A 402 19.48 47.10 22.77
C ARG A 402 18.52 46.09 22.12
N LEU A 403 18.69 44.82 22.46
CA LEU A 403 17.73 43.77 22.13
C LEU A 403 16.94 43.45 23.41
N THR A 404 15.62 43.54 23.35
CA THR A 404 14.71 43.38 24.50
C THR A 404 14.39 41.91 24.81
N SER A 405 14.52 41.01 23.83
CA SER A 405 14.25 39.57 23.95
C SER A 405 14.76 38.82 22.71
N GLY A 406 14.92 37.50 22.79
CA GLY A 406 15.17 36.64 21.62
C GLY A 406 16.54 35.93 21.60
N ALA A 407 16.74 35.04 20.62
CA ALA A 407 17.92 34.17 20.51
C ALA A 407 19.25 34.93 20.32
N LEU A 408 19.20 36.20 19.92
CA LEU A 408 20.36 37.07 19.71
C LEU A 408 20.78 37.86 20.96
N LEU A 409 20.05 37.73 22.07
CA LEU A 409 20.32 38.45 23.32
C LEU A 409 21.71 38.13 23.92
N PRO A 410 22.21 36.87 23.93
CA PRO A 410 23.57 36.57 24.38
C PRO A 410 24.65 37.27 23.54
N LEU A 411 24.40 37.39 22.24
CA LEU A 411 25.27 38.09 21.27
C LEU A 411 25.25 39.61 21.50
N ALA A 412 24.08 40.19 21.79
CA ALA A 412 23.96 41.58 22.18
C ALA A 412 24.69 41.89 23.49
N ALA A 413 24.56 41.00 24.48
CA ALA A 413 25.22 41.13 25.77
C ALA A 413 26.74 41.04 25.64
N SER A 414 27.27 40.10 24.85
CA SER A 414 28.70 39.99 24.61
C SER A 414 29.26 41.22 23.88
N LEU A 415 28.53 41.77 22.91
CA LEU A 415 28.90 42.99 22.20
C LEU A 415 28.94 44.21 23.15
N ASN A 416 27.96 44.34 24.03
CA ASN A 416 27.93 45.41 25.04
C ASN A 416 29.08 45.28 26.05
N LEU A 417 29.40 44.06 26.49
CA LEU A 417 30.56 43.80 27.37
C LEU A 417 31.88 44.12 26.66
N MET A 418 32.00 43.82 25.38
CA MET A 418 33.17 44.18 24.56
C MET A 418 33.31 45.70 24.47
N ALA A 419 32.23 46.43 24.19
CA ALA A 419 32.22 47.89 24.17
C ALA A 419 32.68 48.48 25.51
N GLU A 420 32.24 47.90 26.63
CA GLU A 420 32.63 48.31 27.97
C GLU A 420 34.11 48.04 28.27
N ARG A 421 34.66 46.91 27.80
CA ARG A 421 36.09 46.63 27.90
C ARG A 421 36.92 47.58 27.05
N LEU A 422 36.46 47.91 25.84
CA LEU A 422 37.13 48.88 24.97
C LEU A 422 37.20 50.27 25.58
N ILE A 423 36.10 50.74 26.20
CA ILE A 423 36.10 52.02 26.95
C ILE A 423 37.14 52.00 28.06
N ARG A 424 37.18 50.92 28.85
CA ARG A 424 38.16 50.79 29.94
C ARG A 424 39.59 50.77 29.42
N LEU A 425 39.87 50.00 28.37
CA LEU A 425 41.19 49.96 27.75
C LEU A 425 41.61 51.33 27.21
N TRP A 426 40.69 52.03 26.54
CA TRP A 426 40.93 53.37 26.03
C TRP A 426 41.23 54.34 27.17
N GLN A 427 40.44 54.32 28.25
CA GLN A 427 40.69 55.14 29.45
C GLN A 427 42.04 54.80 30.11
N THR A 428 42.39 53.53 30.25
CA THR A 428 43.68 53.14 30.82
C THR A 428 44.86 53.54 29.94
N SER A 429 44.72 53.44 28.61
CA SER A 429 45.75 53.89 27.68
C SER A 429 45.92 55.40 27.74
N LEU A 430 44.80 56.14 27.76
CA LEU A 430 44.82 57.59 27.89
C LEU A 430 45.48 58.00 29.21
N HIS A 431 45.08 57.36 30.31
CA HIS A 431 45.64 57.62 31.64
C HIS A 431 47.13 57.27 31.73
N ALA A 432 47.55 56.15 31.16
CA ALA A 432 48.96 55.77 31.07
C ALA A 432 49.77 56.78 30.24
N GLN A 433 49.23 57.25 29.12
CA GLN A 433 49.87 58.26 28.29
C GLN A 433 49.98 59.60 29.02
N TYR A 434 48.92 60.05 29.69
CA TYR A 434 48.94 61.21 30.58
C TYR A 434 49.97 61.07 31.70
N LEU A 435 50.07 59.90 32.32
CA LEU A 435 51.02 59.61 33.40
C LEU A 435 52.47 59.60 32.91
N VAL A 436 52.75 59.02 31.74
CA VAL A 436 54.08 59.05 31.11
C VAL A 436 54.48 60.47 30.74
N THR A 437 53.57 61.27 30.16
CA THR A 437 53.85 62.67 29.84
C THR A 437 54.14 63.48 31.11
N ALA A 438 53.32 63.32 32.15
CA ALA A 438 53.53 63.99 33.43
C ALA A 438 54.85 63.58 34.11
N LEU A 439 55.21 62.30 34.08
CA LEU A 439 56.51 61.82 34.59
C LEU A 439 57.68 62.38 33.76
N GLY A 440 57.55 62.45 32.44
CA GLY A 440 58.55 63.07 31.56
C GLY A 440 58.76 64.54 31.89
N ASP A 441 57.67 65.29 32.05
CA ASP A 441 57.70 66.71 32.46
C ASP A 441 58.35 66.88 33.84
N LEU A 442 58.06 65.98 34.80
CA LEU A 442 58.65 65.97 36.14
C LEU A 442 60.17 65.70 36.10
N CYS A 443 60.60 64.70 35.32
CA CYS A 443 62.02 64.39 35.16
C CYS A 443 62.78 65.56 34.54
N ASN A 444 62.23 66.20 33.51
CA ASN A 444 62.82 67.40 32.91
C ASN A 444 62.93 68.56 33.93
N ALA A 445 61.90 68.76 34.75
CA ALA A 445 61.93 69.77 35.81
C ALA A 445 63.01 69.49 36.88
N LEU A 446 63.21 68.22 37.25
CA LEU A 446 64.25 67.78 38.19
C LEU A 446 65.66 67.92 37.61
N ASP A 447 65.88 67.56 36.34
CA ASP A 447 67.17 67.71 35.67
C ASP A 447 67.58 69.18 35.53
N ASN A 448 66.63 70.06 35.25
CA ASN A 448 66.87 71.51 35.22
C ASN A 448 67.19 72.06 36.62
N HIS A 449 66.58 71.50 37.66
CA HIS A 449 66.91 71.86 39.04
C HIS A 449 68.34 71.47 39.42
N TRP A 450 68.80 70.28 39.01
CA TRP A 450 70.18 69.86 39.22
C TRP A 450 71.21 70.67 38.42
N LYS A 451 70.79 71.36 37.36
CA LYS A 451 71.60 72.33 36.60
C LYS A 451 71.57 73.75 37.15
N GLY A 452 70.87 74.01 38.26
CA GLY A 452 70.91 75.27 39.01
C GLY A 452 69.66 76.16 38.90
N GLU A 453 68.58 75.72 38.25
CA GLU A 453 67.31 76.47 38.18
C GLU A 453 66.38 76.15 39.37
N ARG A 454 65.43 77.03 39.71
CA ARG A 454 64.43 76.77 40.77
C ARG A 454 63.42 75.73 40.29
N LEU A 455 63.18 74.70 41.11
CA LEU A 455 62.21 73.64 40.81
C LEU A 455 60.78 74.20 40.78
N VAL A 456 60.13 74.16 39.62
CA VAL A 456 58.70 74.46 39.46
C VAL A 456 58.01 73.17 39.02
N ILE A 457 57.04 72.70 39.81
CA ILE A 457 56.29 71.48 39.50
C ILE A 457 55.35 71.77 38.32
N PRO A 458 55.44 71.03 37.20
CA PRO A 458 54.56 71.21 36.04
C PRO A 458 53.08 70.96 36.41
N ASP A 459 52.15 71.72 35.82
CA ASP A 459 50.71 71.57 36.08
C ASP A 459 50.18 70.17 35.72
N SER A 460 50.80 69.50 34.73
CA SER A 460 50.55 68.10 34.35
C SER A 460 50.68 67.12 35.53
N CYS A 461 51.48 67.45 36.54
CA CYS A 461 51.74 66.61 37.71
C CYS A 461 50.76 66.85 38.88
N ARG A 462 49.88 67.85 38.80
CA ARG A 462 48.96 68.21 39.90
C ARG A 462 47.74 67.28 40.01
N GLU A 463 47.29 66.70 38.91
CA GLU A 463 46.07 65.87 38.89
C GLU A 463 46.31 64.37 39.14
N LEU A 464 47.59 63.93 39.19
CA LEU A 464 47.97 62.53 39.41
C LEU A 464 48.37 62.28 40.87
N ILE A 465 47.55 61.47 41.56
CA ILE A 465 47.71 61.15 42.98
C ILE A 465 49.03 60.39 43.22
N GLU A 466 49.47 59.58 42.25
CA GLU A 466 50.67 58.76 42.29
C GLU A 466 51.94 59.61 42.34
N ILE A 467 52.03 60.66 41.51
CA ILE A 467 53.17 61.57 41.45
C ILE A 467 53.25 62.40 42.74
N HIS A 468 52.10 62.82 43.27
CA HIS A 468 52.03 63.54 44.54
C HIS A 468 52.53 62.71 45.74
N ARG A 469 52.20 61.41 45.78
CA ARG A 469 52.74 60.48 46.80
C ARG A 469 54.26 60.28 46.67
N LEU A 470 54.76 60.22 45.45
CA LEU A 470 56.18 60.01 45.17
C LEU A 470 57.02 61.23 45.61
N LEU A 471 56.58 62.45 45.28
CA LEU A 471 57.20 63.70 45.75
C LEU A 471 57.25 63.80 47.28
N ARG A 472 56.15 63.42 47.95
CA ARG A 472 56.07 63.39 49.41
C ARG A 472 57.03 62.38 50.07
N SER A 473 57.26 61.25 49.42
CA SER A 473 58.20 60.22 49.90
C SER A 473 59.68 60.61 49.75
N MET A 474 60.01 61.47 48.78
CA MET A 474 61.38 61.95 48.55
C MET A 474 61.77 63.18 49.40
N ARG A 475 60.92 63.64 50.33
CA ARG A 475 61.15 64.83 51.17
C ARG A 475 61.45 66.12 50.36
N ILE A 476 60.88 66.27 49.17
CA ILE A 476 61.00 67.50 48.34
C ILE A 476 59.94 68.55 48.77
N ASP A 477 59.18 68.29 49.82
CA ASP A 477 58.06 69.14 50.27
C ASP A 477 58.47 70.41 51.05
N THR A 478 59.75 70.79 51.11
CA THR A 478 60.20 71.99 51.87
C THR A 478 60.88 73.09 51.04
N LEU A 479 60.71 73.12 49.72
CA LEU A 479 61.19 74.23 48.88
C LEU A 479 60.14 74.72 47.87
N SER A 480 58.96 75.12 48.36
CA SER A 480 58.23 76.25 47.76
C SER A 480 57.20 76.78 48.76
N ALA A 481 57.61 77.77 49.55
CA ALA A 481 56.69 78.73 50.14
C ALA A 481 56.39 79.78 49.06
N GLY A 482 55.12 79.89 48.64
CA GLY A 482 54.71 80.83 47.59
C GLY A 482 53.28 80.64 47.15
N TYR A 483 52.33 80.79 48.09
CA TYR A 483 50.92 80.95 47.79
C TYR A 483 50.71 82.22 46.93
N GLN A 484 50.15 82.07 45.73
CA GLN A 484 49.22 83.07 45.19
C GLN A 484 48.03 82.36 44.53
N THR A 485 46.92 82.43 45.24
CA THR A 485 45.57 82.15 44.81
C THR A 485 45.17 83.18 43.75
N VAL A 486 44.88 82.75 42.52
CA VAL A 486 44.00 83.51 41.62
C VAL A 486 42.76 82.66 41.39
N THR A 487 41.74 82.98 42.17
CA THR A 487 40.33 82.62 41.93
C THR A 487 39.84 83.31 40.66
N GLN A 488 39.41 82.54 39.65
CA GLN A 488 38.35 82.97 38.74
C GLN A 488 37.40 81.80 38.39
N PRO A 489 36.11 82.09 38.14
CA PRO A 489 35.02 81.16 38.41
C PRO A 489 34.62 80.32 37.20
N LEU A 490 34.30 79.04 37.45
CA LEU A 490 33.65 78.14 36.51
C LEU A 490 32.27 78.68 36.12
N THR A 491 32.20 79.28 34.93
CA THR A 491 30.95 79.70 34.30
C THR A 491 30.50 78.59 33.36
N ASN A 492 29.30 78.06 33.59
CA ASN A 492 28.57 77.17 32.71
C ASN A 492 28.46 77.74 31.28
N LYS A 493 28.81 76.95 30.26
CA LYS A 493 27.98 76.78 29.05
C LYS A 493 28.44 75.59 28.18
N PRO A 494 27.51 74.94 27.44
CA PRO A 494 27.70 73.66 26.77
C PRO A 494 28.30 73.81 25.37
N LEU A 495 29.22 72.93 25.00
CA LEU A 495 29.70 72.79 23.62
C LEU A 495 28.91 71.70 22.90
N THR A 496 27.74 72.08 22.41
CA THR A 496 27.16 71.53 21.18
C THR A 496 27.87 72.15 19.99
N GLN A 497 28.56 71.37 19.16
CA GLN A 497 28.32 71.29 17.70
C GLN A 497 29.21 70.24 17.02
N PRO A 498 28.72 69.62 15.92
CA PRO A 498 29.29 68.42 15.32
C PRO A 498 30.44 68.75 14.36
N VAL A 499 31.51 67.96 14.39
CA VAL A 499 32.56 68.00 13.37
C VAL A 499 32.11 67.12 12.19
N THR A 500 31.73 67.77 11.09
CA THR A 500 31.55 67.16 9.77
C THR A 500 32.89 66.70 9.20
N PRO A 501 33.02 65.50 8.62
CA PRO A 501 34.19 65.16 7.83
C PRO A 501 34.04 65.64 6.38
N ARG A 502 35.12 66.20 5.81
CA ARG A 502 35.28 66.39 4.35
C ARG A 502 36.42 65.50 3.82
N PRO A 503 36.36 65.11 2.54
CA PRO A 503 36.90 63.84 2.05
C PRO A 503 38.35 63.93 1.59
N ALA A 504 39.03 62.78 1.56
CA ALA A 504 40.17 62.54 0.71
C ALA A 504 40.01 61.19 -0.03
N THR A 505 39.55 61.30 -1.27
CA THR A 505 39.88 60.44 -2.42
C THR A 505 41.41 60.44 -2.60
N HIS A 506 42.15 59.42 -3.08
CA HIS A 506 41.89 58.35 -4.06
C HIS A 506 43.12 57.37 -4.09
N LEU A 507 42.92 56.21 -4.72
CA LEU A 507 43.90 55.37 -5.47
C LEU A 507 44.96 54.54 -4.70
N PHE A 508 44.80 53.21 -4.67
CA PHE A 508 45.37 52.32 -5.70
C PHE A 508 44.85 50.88 -5.58
N SER A 509 44.56 50.33 -6.75
CA SER A 509 44.12 48.99 -7.09
C SER A 509 45.24 47.94 -7.14
N SER A 510 44.81 46.68 -7.16
CA SER A 510 45.29 45.55 -7.99
C SER A 510 46.07 44.40 -7.31
N GLN A 511 45.36 43.26 -7.24
CA GLN A 511 45.72 41.94 -7.77
C GLN A 511 47.11 41.33 -7.51
N LEU A 512 47.10 40.14 -6.89
CA LEU A 512 47.72 38.88 -7.35
C LEU A 512 47.35 37.80 -6.30
N GLU A 513 46.39 36.91 -6.60
CA GLU A 513 46.61 35.54 -7.10
C GLU A 513 47.35 34.61 -6.12
N GLY A 514 46.69 33.51 -5.74
CA GLY A 514 47.29 32.45 -4.92
C GLY A 514 46.32 31.55 -4.15
N THR A 515 45.40 30.88 -4.86
CA THR A 515 44.65 29.66 -4.46
C THR A 515 45.56 28.46 -4.07
N PRO A 516 45.07 27.28 -3.56
CA PRO A 516 43.72 26.88 -3.11
C PRO A 516 43.66 25.89 -1.88
N GLN A 517 42.43 25.40 -1.61
CA GLN A 517 41.99 24.13 -0.93
C GLN A 517 41.88 24.18 0.62
N ALA A 518 40.81 23.70 1.28
CA ALA A 518 39.76 22.73 0.94
C ALA A 518 38.49 22.88 1.81
N SER A 519 37.36 22.37 1.26
CA SER A 519 36.20 21.66 1.90
C SER A 519 35.44 22.31 3.07
N SER A 520 34.11 22.24 3.21
CA SER A 520 33.06 21.38 2.64
C SER A 520 31.67 22.01 2.86
N ASN A 521 30.77 21.70 1.93
CA ASN A 521 29.38 22.16 1.84
C ASN A 521 28.41 21.41 2.76
N VAL A 522 27.37 22.14 3.16
CA VAL A 522 26.07 21.71 3.68
C VAL A 522 25.11 21.41 2.51
N PRO A 523 24.19 20.42 2.58
CA PRO A 523 23.18 20.20 1.54
C PRO A 523 21.85 20.93 1.84
N ARG A 524 21.23 21.51 0.80
CA ARG A 524 19.83 21.94 0.74
C ARG A 524 19.04 21.09 -0.27
N SER A 525 17.76 20.89 0.06
CA SER A 525 16.69 20.14 -0.61
C SER A 525 16.37 20.56 -2.06
N PRO A 526 15.77 19.68 -2.88
CA PRO A 526 15.23 20.04 -4.19
C PRO A 526 13.70 20.26 -4.17
N PHE A 527 13.24 21.29 -4.90
CA PHE A 527 11.88 21.41 -5.41
C PHE A 527 11.89 21.35 -6.95
N THR A 528 10.79 20.84 -7.46
CA THR A 528 10.35 20.46 -8.80
C THR A 528 10.46 21.51 -9.92
N ALA A 529 10.78 21.07 -11.15
CA ALA A 529 10.30 21.64 -12.43
C ALA A 529 10.50 20.63 -13.61
N PRO A 530 9.82 20.81 -14.77
CA PRO A 530 9.29 19.73 -15.62
C PRO A 530 10.18 19.31 -16.82
N VAL A 531 9.95 18.09 -17.33
CA VAL A 531 10.65 17.53 -18.50
C VAL A 531 9.78 17.69 -19.76
N GLN A 532 10.30 18.46 -20.73
CA GLN A 532 9.89 18.42 -22.14
C GLN A 532 10.65 17.32 -22.89
N THR A 533 9.89 16.57 -23.68
CA THR A 533 10.30 15.52 -24.61
C THR A 533 11.06 16.09 -25.81
N ASN A 534 12.23 15.53 -26.12
CA ASN A 534 12.86 15.66 -27.44
C ASN A 534 13.28 14.27 -27.97
N GLN A 535 12.72 13.94 -29.14
CA GLN A 535 13.09 12.80 -29.99
C GLN A 535 14.52 12.94 -30.53
N PRO A 536 15.16 11.83 -30.95
CA PRO A 536 16.15 11.87 -32.01
C PRO A 536 15.66 11.22 -33.32
N LYS A 537 15.95 11.94 -34.41
CA LYS A 537 15.80 11.58 -35.82
C LYS A 537 16.64 10.33 -36.19
N ARG A 538 16.11 9.57 -37.15
CA ARG A 538 16.73 8.40 -37.78
C ARG A 538 16.87 8.69 -39.28
N ASP A 539 18.09 8.96 -39.72
CA ASP A 539 18.60 8.80 -41.09
C ASP A 539 19.73 7.77 -40.97
N GLY A 540 20.03 6.83 -41.86
CA GLY A 540 19.58 6.49 -43.21
C GLY A 540 20.64 5.57 -43.83
N MET A 541 20.23 4.75 -44.80
CA MET A 541 21.04 4.01 -45.81
C MET A 541 21.62 2.61 -45.52
N LYS A 542 20.95 1.64 -46.19
CA LYS A 542 21.42 0.75 -47.29
C LYS A 542 22.64 -0.14 -47.06
N LYS A 543 22.41 -1.45 -47.17
CA LYS A 543 23.12 -2.50 -47.95
C LYS A 543 22.50 -3.85 -47.57
N GLU A 544 22.37 -4.89 -48.37
CA GLU A 544 22.47 -5.16 -49.80
C GLU A 544 21.98 -6.63 -49.92
N GLU A 545 21.35 -6.94 -51.03
CA GLU A 545 20.77 -8.24 -51.37
C GLU A 545 21.88 -9.24 -51.75
N ASP A 546 21.56 -10.54 -51.66
CA ASP A 546 22.05 -11.65 -52.50
C ASP A 546 23.11 -12.66 -51.95
N ARG A 547 22.77 -13.95 -52.17
CA ARG A 547 23.57 -15.22 -52.14
C ARG A 547 24.15 -15.71 -50.80
N SER A 548 24.19 -16.99 -50.44
CA SER A 548 23.91 -18.28 -51.12
C SER A 548 24.07 -19.43 -50.10
N LEU A 549 23.14 -20.40 -50.10
CA LEU A 549 23.26 -21.87 -49.94
C LEU A 549 22.03 -22.48 -49.27
#